data_AF-A0AAU2QAF8-F1
#
_entry.id   AF-A0AAU2QAF8-F1
#
_cell.length_a   1.000
_cell.length_b   1.000
_cell.length_c   1.000
_cell.angle_alpha   90.00
_cell.angle_beta   90.00
_cell.angle_gamma   90.00
#
_symmetry.space_group_name_H-M   'P 1'
#
loop_
_entity.id
_entity.type
_entity.pdbx_description
1 polymer ?
#
loop_
_entity_poly.entity_id
_entity_poly.type
_entity_poly.pdbx_seq_one_letter_code
_entity_poly.pdbx_strand_id
1 'polypeptide(L)'
;MEAALYGRDGFYVRPGGPGPAGHFRTSVHASPLYAGAVARLLRWVDAELGHPAELDLVDVGAGRGELLAGVLAALDPRTAARVRPYAVERAERPAGLDPRIHWAAAPPERTTGLLFANEWLDNVPLEVAEDGRYVLVARNGTQTPGGPLDDADRAWLERWWPGGGRAEIGRTRDEAWAAATGTLERGLAVAVDYAHTRDARPPYGTLTGFRGGREVPPVPDGSCDVTAHVALDSCAGPGAVLLTQREALTALGVSGARPPLALASADPVAYVRALSGAGEAAELTDRAGLGAFGWLVQPVGVGPWPPRGGQHT
;
A
#
# COMPACT_ATOMS: atom_id res chain seq x y z
N MET A 1 -14.69 -5.74 -10.37
CA MET A 1 -14.20 -4.67 -9.46
C MET A 1 -14.31 -3.28 -10.08
N GLU A 2 -13.86 -3.05 -11.32
CA GLU A 2 -13.89 -1.72 -11.97
C GLU A 2 -15.24 -0.98 -11.81
N ALA A 3 -16.36 -1.63 -12.16
CA ALA A 3 -17.69 -1.03 -12.00
C ALA A 3 -18.06 -0.68 -10.55
N ALA A 4 -17.60 -1.48 -9.57
CA ALA A 4 -17.86 -1.26 -8.15
C ALA A 4 -17.04 -0.09 -7.60
N LEU A 5 -15.77 0.02 -7.98
CA LEU A 5 -14.82 0.94 -7.35
C LEU A 5 -14.72 2.27 -8.08
N TYR A 6 -14.64 2.24 -9.41
CA TYR A 6 -14.25 3.37 -10.25
C TYR A 6 -15.23 3.69 -11.39
N GLY A 7 -16.30 2.90 -11.53
CA GLY A 7 -17.39 3.20 -12.45
C GLY A 7 -18.12 4.50 -12.08
N ARG A 8 -19.10 4.90 -12.89
CA ARG A 8 -19.87 6.15 -12.68
C ARG A 8 -20.42 6.30 -11.26
N ASP A 9 -20.90 5.20 -10.69
CA ASP A 9 -21.49 5.14 -9.34
C ASP A 9 -20.51 4.48 -8.33
N GLY A 10 -19.23 4.43 -8.68
CA GLY A 10 -18.18 3.67 -7.99
C GLY A 10 -17.87 4.20 -6.59
N PHE A 11 -17.48 3.28 -5.71
CA PHE A 11 -17.27 3.51 -4.29
C PHE A 11 -16.29 4.65 -4.01
N TYR A 12 -15.18 4.73 -4.75
CA TYR A 12 -14.11 5.71 -4.53
C TYR A 12 -14.32 7.05 -5.27
N VAL A 13 -15.10 7.07 -6.35
CA VAL A 13 -15.19 8.23 -7.25
C VAL A 13 -16.52 8.98 -7.18
N ARG A 14 -17.54 8.43 -6.52
CA ARG A 14 -18.86 9.09 -6.43
C ARG A 14 -18.81 10.38 -5.60
N PRO A 15 -19.44 11.48 -6.04
CA PRO A 15 -19.54 12.72 -5.26
C PRO A 15 -20.25 12.51 -3.91
N GLY A 16 -19.68 13.05 -2.82
CA GLY A 16 -20.28 12.97 -1.49
C GLY A 16 -20.35 11.55 -0.90
N GLY A 17 -19.69 10.58 -1.55
CA GLY A 17 -19.52 9.26 -0.98
C GLY A 17 -18.73 9.30 0.33
N PRO A 18 -18.87 8.29 1.19
CA PRO A 18 -18.13 8.21 2.45
C PRO A 18 -16.60 8.21 2.26
N GLY A 19 -16.11 7.93 1.05
CA GLY A 19 -14.70 7.77 0.73
C GLY A 19 -14.08 6.58 1.50
N PRO A 20 -12.78 6.30 1.28
CA PRO A 20 -12.05 5.30 2.05
C PRO A 20 -12.10 5.59 3.56
N ALA A 21 -11.98 6.87 3.93
CA ALA A 21 -11.84 7.34 5.32
C ALA A 21 -13.09 7.12 6.20
N GLY A 22 -14.27 6.89 5.62
CA GLY A 22 -15.49 6.60 6.36
C GLY A 22 -15.66 5.14 6.78
N HIS A 23 -14.81 4.23 6.28
CA HIS A 23 -15.07 2.78 6.36
C HIS A 23 -13.93 1.93 6.89
N PHE A 24 -12.67 2.37 6.79
CA PHE A 24 -11.51 1.57 7.20
C PHE A 24 -10.48 2.37 7.99
N ARG A 25 -9.85 1.69 8.96
CA ARG A 25 -8.68 2.18 9.69
C ARG A 25 -7.45 1.52 9.06
N THR A 26 -6.79 2.23 8.15
CA THR A 26 -5.53 1.80 7.51
C THR A 26 -4.32 2.12 8.39
N SER A 27 -3.13 1.62 8.03
CA SER A 27 -1.88 1.96 8.76
C SER A 27 -1.62 3.47 8.83
N VAL A 28 -2.00 4.21 7.78
CA VAL A 28 -1.91 5.68 7.71
C VAL A 28 -2.78 6.36 8.78
N HIS A 29 -3.96 5.80 9.08
CA HIS A 29 -4.89 6.31 10.08
C HIS A 29 -4.63 5.78 11.50
N ALA A 30 -3.90 4.67 11.61
CA ALA A 30 -3.64 4.02 12.88
C ALA A 30 -2.73 4.87 13.79
N SER A 31 -1.65 5.44 13.23
CA SER A 31 -0.69 6.24 14.00
C SER A 31 0.20 7.13 13.13
N PRO A 32 0.57 8.35 13.61
CA PRO A 32 1.58 9.20 12.97
C PRO A 32 2.97 8.54 12.88
N LEU A 33 3.24 7.47 13.65
CA LEU A 33 4.50 6.72 13.57
C LEU A 33 4.72 6.09 12.19
N TYR A 34 3.65 5.74 11.47
CA TYR A 34 3.74 5.20 10.12
C TYR A 34 4.31 6.23 9.14
N ALA A 35 3.74 7.44 9.11
CA ALA A 35 4.25 8.54 8.29
C ALA A 35 5.68 8.95 8.70
N GLY A 36 6.00 8.90 10.00
CA GLY A 36 7.38 9.10 10.47
C GLY A 36 8.36 8.03 9.98
N ALA A 37 7.90 6.78 9.81
CA ALA A 37 8.70 5.69 9.23
C ALA A 37 8.94 5.93 7.73
N VAL A 38 7.90 6.30 6.98
CA VAL A 38 8.03 6.64 5.55
C VAL A 38 8.94 7.87 5.36
N ALA A 39 8.87 8.87 6.24
CA ALA A 39 9.81 10.01 6.23
C ALA A 39 11.26 9.56 6.45
N ARG A 40 11.51 8.56 7.32
CA ARG A 40 12.84 7.97 7.51
C ARG A 40 13.30 7.21 6.26
N LEU A 41 12.40 6.49 5.60
CA LEU A 41 12.70 5.83 4.33
C LEU A 41 13.05 6.84 3.23
N LEU A 42 12.26 7.92 3.10
CA LEU A 42 12.54 9.00 2.15
C LEU A 42 13.91 9.64 2.38
N ARG A 43 14.30 9.86 3.64
CA ARG A 43 15.65 10.38 3.97
C ARG A 43 16.76 9.39 3.64
N TRP A 44 16.51 8.08 3.78
CA TRP A 44 17.46 7.07 3.32
C TRP A 44 17.62 7.13 1.80
N VAL A 45 16.51 7.19 1.05
CA VAL A 45 16.54 7.35 -0.42
C VAL A 45 17.27 8.63 -0.82
N ASP A 46 16.99 9.75 -0.15
CA ASP A 46 17.67 11.03 -0.38
C ASP A 46 19.20 10.91 -0.25
N ALA A 47 19.68 10.20 0.78
CA ALA A 47 21.11 9.96 0.98
C ALA A 47 21.71 9.05 -0.11
N GLU A 48 21.02 7.97 -0.49
CA GLU A 48 21.45 7.08 -1.59
C GLU A 48 21.49 7.78 -2.95
N LEU A 49 20.65 8.80 -3.14
CA LEU A 49 20.64 9.64 -4.33
C LEU A 49 21.70 10.75 -4.30
N GLY A 50 22.43 10.93 -3.19
CA GLY A 50 23.44 11.97 -3.03
C GLY A 50 22.86 13.35 -2.75
N HIS A 51 21.70 13.43 -2.09
CA HIS A 51 21.00 14.67 -1.75
C HIS A 51 20.73 15.57 -2.98
N PRO A 52 19.93 15.11 -3.95
CA PRO A 52 19.63 15.88 -5.16
C PRO A 52 18.95 17.21 -4.84
N ALA A 53 19.00 18.19 -5.74
CA ALA A 53 18.36 19.49 -5.53
C ALA A 53 16.83 19.39 -5.35
N GLU A 54 16.21 18.42 -6.00
CA GLU A 54 14.79 18.07 -5.89
C GLU A 54 14.65 16.59 -5.57
N LEU A 55 13.68 16.24 -4.73
CA LEU A 55 13.41 14.86 -4.31
C LEU A 55 11.90 14.58 -4.44
N ASP A 56 11.52 13.70 -5.36
CA ASP A 56 10.11 13.38 -5.57
C ASP A 56 9.61 12.42 -4.47
N LEU A 57 8.42 12.71 -3.94
CA LEU A 57 7.67 11.81 -3.07
C LEU A 57 6.30 11.57 -3.72
N VAL A 58 6.09 10.39 -4.28
CA VAL A 58 4.86 10.00 -4.98
C VAL A 58 4.08 9.03 -4.11
N ASP A 59 2.85 9.39 -3.75
CA ASP A 59 1.90 8.54 -3.02
C ASP A 59 0.82 8.06 -4.00
N VAL A 60 0.77 6.77 -4.28
CA VAL A 60 -0.16 6.14 -5.24
C VAL A 60 -1.35 5.55 -4.50
N GLY A 61 -2.56 5.94 -4.89
CA GLY A 61 -3.75 5.70 -4.08
C GLY A 61 -3.75 6.60 -2.84
N ALA A 62 -3.41 7.89 -3.03
CA ALA A 62 -3.12 8.81 -1.93
C ALA A 62 -4.32 9.08 -1.00
N GLY A 63 -5.53 8.61 -1.33
CA GLY A 63 -6.71 8.79 -0.50
C GLY A 63 -7.08 10.27 -0.40
N ARG A 64 -6.89 10.89 0.77
CA ARG A 64 -7.05 12.35 0.94
C ARG A 64 -5.72 13.04 1.24
N GLY A 65 -4.60 12.38 1.00
CA GLY A 65 -3.25 12.90 1.19
C GLY A 65 -2.76 12.84 2.64
N GLU A 66 -3.37 12.03 3.50
CA GLU A 66 -3.01 11.89 4.91
C GLU A 66 -1.56 11.45 5.10
N LEU A 67 -1.09 10.48 4.28
CA LEU A 67 0.29 10.02 4.34
C LEU A 67 1.25 11.13 3.97
N LEU A 68 1.06 11.79 2.82
CA LEU A 68 1.90 12.92 2.40
C LEU A 68 1.94 14.04 3.45
N ALA A 69 0.79 14.43 4.00
CA ALA A 69 0.73 15.44 5.05
C ALA A 69 1.54 15.03 6.29
N GLY A 70 1.40 13.78 6.72
CA GLY A 70 2.17 13.22 7.83
C GLY A 70 3.67 13.17 7.56
N VAL A 71 4.08 12.74 6.35
CA VAL A 71 5.50 12.69 5.96
C VAL A 71 6.09 14.10 5.93
N LEU A 72 5.43 15.06 5.28
CA LEU A 72 5.90 16.44 5.20
C LEU A 72 6.05 17.09 6.59
N ALA A 73 5.15 16.79 7.52
CA ALA A 73 5.23 17.26 8.90
C ALA A 73 6.38 16.63 9.71
N ALA A 74 6.79 15.40 9.35
CA ALA A 74 7.86 14.67 10.02
C ALA A 74 9.27 14.97 9.49
N LEU A 75 9.38 15.65 8.34
CA LEU A 75 10.66 16.02 7.74
C LEU A 75 11.27 17.25 8.42
N ASP A 76 12.61 17.30 8.46
CA ASP A 76 13.31 18.52 8.84
C ASP A 76 13.18 19.58 7.73
N PRO A 77 13.32 20.88 8.06
CA PRO A 77 13.11 21.96 7.10
C PRO A 77 14.01 21.90 5.85
N ARG A 78 15.21 21.32 5.94
CA ARG A 78 16.15 21.28 4.82
C ARG A 78 15.73 20.25 3.78
N THR A 79 15.35 19.05 4.23
CA THR A 79 14.82 18.03 3.32
C THR A 79 13.45 18.42 2.81
N ALA A 80 12.56 18.91 3.68
CA ALA A 80 11.21 19.34 3.28
C ALA A 80 11.21 20.45 2.20
N ALA A 81 12.23 21.31 2.16
CA ALA A 81 12.36 22.36 1.14
C ALA A 81 12.67 21.82 -0.26
N ARG A 82 13.23 20.62 -0.39
CA ARG A 82 13.56 19.97 -1.67
C ARG A 82 12.51 18.95 -2.13
N VAL A 83 11.62 18.53 -1.22
CA VAL A 83 10.63 17.50 -1.53
C VAL A 83 9.54 18.06 -2.44
N ARG A 84 9.25 17.31 -3.51
CA ARG A 84 8.14 17.53 -4.44
C ARG A 84 7.08 16.45 -4.20
N PRO A 85 6.02 16.72 -3.43
CA PRO A 85 5.02 15.72 -3.09
C PRO A 85 3.94 15.61 -4.17
N TYR A 86 3.66 14.40 -4.61
CA TYR A 86 2.60 14.07 -5.57
C TYR A 86 1.61 13.08 -4.95
N ALA A 87 0.35 13.47 -4.89
CA ALA A 87 -0.77 12.59 -4.62
C ALA A 87 -1.33 12.08 -5.94
N VAL A 88 -1.22 10.78 -6.19
CA VAL A 88 -1.80 10.12 -7.35
C VAL A 88 -3.12 9.48 -6.93
N GLU A 89 -4.23 10.08 -7.36
CA GLU A 89 -5.56 9.72 -6.92
C GLU A 89 -6.61 10.06 -7.99
N ARG A 90 -7.59 9.16 -8.16
CA ARG A 90 -8.73 9.34 -9.08
C ARG A 90 -9.82 10.20 -8.47
N ALA A 91 -9.98 10.15 -7.14
CA ALA A 91 -10.91 11.00 -6.41
C ALA A 91 -10.53 12.49 -6.46
N GLU A 92 -11.50 13.34 -6.16
CA GLU A 92 -11.29 14.79 -6.12
C GLU A 92 -10.33 15.20 -5.00
N ARG A 93 -9.50 16.22 -5.28
CA ARG A 93 -8.60 16.79 -4.28
C ARG A 93 -9.39 17.32 -3.08
N PRO A 94 -9.06 16.90 -1.84
CA PRO A 94 -9.72 17.41 -0.66
C PRO A 94 -9.38 18.88 -0.38
N ALA A 95 -10.36 19.62 0.16
CA ALA A 95 -10.14 20.99 0.62
C ALA A 95 -9.15 21.04 1.80
N GLY A 96 -8.34 22.10 1.85
CA GLY A 96 -7.39 22.34 2.95
C GLY A 96 -6.08 21.54 2.88
N LEU A 97 -5.89 20.70 1.85
CA LEU A 97 -4.62 20.01 1.62
C LEU A 97 -3.51 21.00 1.26
N ASP A 98 -2.31 20.78 1.81
CA ASP A 98 -1.13 21.62 1.57
C ASP A 98 -0.96 21.94 0.07
N PRO A 99 -0.90 23.24 -0.32
CA PRO A 99 -0.85 23.64 -1.72
C PRO A 99 0.42 23.15 -2.45
N ARG A 100 1.46 22.72 -1.72
CA ARG A 100 2.66 22.10 -2.29
C ARG A 100 2.41 20.69 -2.82
N ILE A 101 1.39 20.00 -2.35
CA ILE A 101 1.03 18.65 -2.83
C ILE A 101 0.41 18.78 -4.22
N HIS A 102 1.07 18.22 -5.22
CA HIS A 102 0.53 18.12 -6.57
C HIS A 102 -0.50 16.98 -6.63
N TRP A 103 -1.69 17.24 -7.16
CA TRP A 103 -2.73 16.21 -7.32
C TRP A 103 -2.79 15.77 -8.78
N ALA A 104 -2.66 14.47 -9.04
CA ALA A 104 -2.61 13.92 -10.39
C ALA A 104 -3.39 12.61 -10.49
N ALA A 105 -3.86 12.28 -11.70
CA ALA A 105 -4.55 11.03 -11.97
C ALA A 105 -3.59 9.85 -12.25
N ALA A 106 -2.32 10.14 -12.52
CA ALA A 106 -1.27 9.16 -12.79
C ALA A 106 0.07 9.64 -12.18
N PRO A 107 1.01 8.72 -11.86
CA PRO A 107 2.34 9.09 -11.42
C PRO A 107 3.06 9.94 -12.47
N PRO A 108 3.80 10.99 -12.07
CA PRO A 108 4.59 11.77 -13.02
C PRO A 108 5.73 10.93 -13.59
N GLU A 109 5.99 11.10 -14.88
CA GLU A 109 7.10 10.43 -15.57
C GLU A 109 8.46 10.94 -15.10
N ARG A 110 9.45 10.04 -15.11
CA ARG A 110 10.86 10.35 -14.84
C ARG A 110 11.12 10.94 -13.46
N THR A 111 10.51 10.36 -12.44
CA THR A 111 10.70 10.77 -11.05
C THR A 111 12.04 10.32 -10.49
N THR A 112 12.56 11.09 -9.53
CA THR A 112 13.75 10.72 -8.75
C THR A 112 13.46 10.86 -7.27
N GLY A 113 13.29 9.74 -6.57
CA GLY A 113 12.93 9.74 -5.14
C GLY A 113 12.18 8.50 -4.69
N LEU A 114 11.11 8.69 -3.91
CA LEU A 114 10.31 7.60 -3.33
C LEU A 114 8.93 7.55 -3.98
N LEU A 115 8.60 6.41 -4.59
CA LEU A 115 7.23 6.05 -4.93
C LEU A 115 6.70 5.11 -3.85
N PHE A 116 5.57 5.44 -3.27
CA PHE A 116 4.94 4.68 -2.18
C PHE A 116 3.48 4.42 -2.52
N ALA A 117 3.03 3.18 -2.36
CA ALA A 117 1.66 2.77 -2.63
C ALA A 117 1.16 1.96 -1.43
N ASN A 118 0.40 2.59 -0.54
CA ASN A 118 -0.18 1.91 0.63
C ASN A 118 -1.63 1.51 0.33
N GLU A 119 -1.92 0.22 0.38
CA GLU A 119 -3.27 -0.34 0.19
C GLU A 119 -3.87 0.08 -1.15
N TRP A 120 -3.03 0.01 -2.20
CA TRP A 120 -3.42 0.39 -3.55
C TRP A 120 -3.66 -0.83 -4.44
N LEU A 121 -2.79 -1.84 -4.37
CA LEU A 121 -2.85 -2.99 -5.28
C LEU A 121 -4.05 -3.88 -4.98
N ASP A 122 -4.49 -3.97 -3.72
CA ASP A 122 -5.69 -4.70 -3.34
C ASP A 122 -6.99 -4.13 -3.98
N ASN A 123 -6.97 -2.84 -4.31
CA ASN A 123 -8.04 -2.11 -4.99
C ASN A 123 -7.88 -2.07 -6.52
N VAL A 124 -6.74 -2.51 -7.06
CA VAL A 124 -6.58 -2.68 -8.51
C VAL A 124 -7.46 -3.86 -8.98
N PRO A 125 -8.35 -3.65 -9.96
CA PRO A 125 -9.29 -4.68 -10.43
C PRO A 125 -8.59 -5.95 -10.89
N LEU A 126 -9.12 -7.09 -10.47
CA LEU A 126 -8.72 -8.41 -10.96
C LEU A 126 -9.90 -9.19 -11.53
N GLU A 127 -9.56 -10.24 -12.28
CA GLU A 127 -10.47 -11.28 -12.75
C GLU A 127 -10.36 -12.53 -11.87
N VAL A 128 -11.47 -13.25 -11.70
CA VAL A 128 -11.48 -14.54 -10.99
C VAL A 128 -11.66 -15.67 -11.99
N ALA A 129 -10.89 -16.73 -11.83
CA ALA A 129 -11.02 -17.97 -12.56
C ALA A 129 -11.58 -19.08 -11.66
N GLU A 130 -12.40 -19.96 -12.22
CA GLU A 130 -12.87 -21.20 -11.58
C GLU A 130 -13.03 -22.28 -12.66
N ASP A 131 -12.48 -23.47 -12.41
CA ASP A 131 -12.53 -24.61 -13.34
C ASP A 131 -12.08 -24.28 -14.78
N GLY A 132 -11.05 -23.44 -14.90
CA GLY A 132 -10.46 -23.03 -16.19
C GLY A 132 -11.30 -22.04 -17.00
N ARG A 133 -12.25 -21.35 -16.36
CA ARG A 133 -13.10 -20.32 -16.97
C ARG A 133 -13.11 -19.07 -16.11
N TYR A 134 -13.37 -17.92 -16.72
CA TYR A 134 -13.66 -16.71 -15.95
C TYR A 134 -14.92 -16.87 -15.12
N VAL A 135 -15.01 -16.18 -14.00
CA VAL A 135 -16.22 -16.07 -13.19
C VAL A 135 -16.88 -14.72 -13.48
N LEU A 136 -18.09 -14.75 -14.02
CA LEU A 136 -18.90 -13.55 -14.24
C LEU A 136 -19.73 -13.25 -13.00
N VAL A 137 -20.01 -11.98 -12.74
CA VAL A 137 -20.83 -11.53 -11.62
C VAL A 137 -21.95 -10.59 -12.09
N ALA A 138 -23.18 -10.91 -11.73
CA ALA A 138 -24.33 -10.03 -11.95
C ALA A 138 -24.39 -8.91 -10.90
N ARG A 139 -25.21 -7.87 -11.14
CA ARG A 139 -25.33 -6.73 -10.20
C ARG A 139 -25.74 -7.12 -8.78
N ASN A 140 -26.50 -8.21 -8.62
CA ASN A 140 -26.91 -8.74 -7.32
C ASN A 140 -25.87 -9.67 -6.65
N GLY A 141 -24.66 -9.79 -7.22
CA GLY A 141 -23.59 -10.66 -6.73
C GLY A 141 -23.68 -12.12 -7.16
N THR A 142 -24.70 -12.51 -7.94
CA THR A 142 -24.81 -13.88 -8.46
C THR A 142 -23.64 -14.17 -9.41
N GLN A 143 -22.91 -15.24 -9.14
CA GLN A 143 -21.78 -15.68 -9.97
C GLN A 143 -22.21 -16.75 -10.97
N THR A 144 -21.65 -16.70 -12.18
CA THR A 144 -21.89 -17.69 -13.23
C THR A 144 -20.60 -17.99 -14.00
N PRO A 145 -20.40 -19.20 -14.53
CA PRO A 145 -19.27 -19.49 -15.40
C PRO A 145 -19.26 -18.60 -16.65
N GLY A 146 -18.12 -17.98 -16.91
CA GLY A 146 -17.84 -17.13 -18.06
C GLY A 146 -17.23 -17.89 -19.23
N GLY A 147 -16.49 -17.17 -20.09
CA GLY A 147 -15.72 -17.75 -21.20
C GLY A 147 -14.47 -18.51 -20.76
N PRO A 148 -13.78 -19.19 -21.69
CA PRO A 148 -12.45 -19.74 -21.42
C PRO A 148 -11.47 -18.60 -21.07
N LEU A 149 -10.46 -18.92 -20.25
CA LEU A 149 -9.36 -18.01 -19.94
C LEU A 149 -8.55 -17.69 -21.20
N ASP A 150 -8.16 -16.43 -21.34
CA ASP A 150 -7.16 -16.04 -22.34
C ASP A 150 -5.79 -16.66 -22.02
N ASP A 151 -4.89 -16.63 -23.00
CA ASP A 151 -3.57 -17.27 -22.86
C ASP A 151 -2.68 -16.57 -21.83
N ALA A 152 -2.84 -15.25 -21.64
CA ALA A 152 -2.02 -14.47 -20.71
C ALA A 152 -2.39 -14.78 -19.25
N ASP A 153 -3.68 -14.82 -18.94
CA ASP A 153 -4.21 -15.16 -17.63
C ASP A 153 -3.93 -16.63 -17.29
N ARG A 154 -4.07 -17.53 -18.27
CA ARG A 154 -3.71 -18.94 -18.11
C ARG A 154 -2.22 -19.09 -17.76
N ALA A 155 -1.33 -18.45 -18.52
CA ALA A 155 0.11 -18.50 -18.26
C ALA A 155 0.47 -17.88 -16.90
N TRP A 156 -0.22 -16.80 -16.51
CA TRP A 156 -0.05 -16.20 -15.18
C TRP A 156 -0.43 -17.20 -14.08
N LEU A 157 -1.59 -17.84 -14.19
CA LEU A 157 -2.06 -18.83 -13.22
C LEU A 157 -1.14 -20.04 -13.13
N GLU A 158 -0.68 -20.59 -14.25
CA GLU A 158 0.26 -21.71 -14.28
C GLU A 158 1.55 -21.41 -13.53
N ARG A 159 2.08 -20.19 -13.68
CA ARG A 159 3.29 -19.75 -13.01
C ARG A 159 3.05 -19.50 -11.52
N TRP A 160 2.00 -18.73 -11.23
CA TRP A 160 1.85 -18.08 -9.94
C TRP A 160 0.87 -18.81 -9.04
N TRP A 161 -0.25 -19.32 -9.54
CA TRP A 161 -1.35 -19.90 -8.74
C TRP A 161 -1.47 -21.42 -8.90
N PRO A 162 -0.55 -22.22 -8.31
CA PRO A 162 -0.66 -23.66 -8.35
C PRO A 162 -1.86 -24.12 -7.50
N GLY A 163 -2.63 -25.11 -7.97
CA GLY A 163 -3.64 -25.76 -7.12
C GLY A 163 -5.01 -26.05 -7.76
N GLY A 164 -5.29 -25.56 -8.97
CA GLY A 164 -6.61 -25.74 -9.60
C GLY A 164 -7.76 -25.11 -8.81
N GLY A 165 -9.00 -25.26 -9.28
CA GLY A 165 -10.18 -24.69 -8.63
C GLY A 165 -10.29 -23.18 -8.86
N ARG A 166 -10.57 -22.43 -7.77
CA ARG A 166 -10.79 -20.98 -7.80
C ARG A 166 -9.50 -20.20 -7.61
N ALA A 167 -9.27 -19.19 -8.45
CA ALA A 167 -8.05 -18.38 -8.41
C ALA A 167 -8.32 -16.92 -8.73
N GLU A 168 -7.55 -16.03 -8.11
CA GLU A 168 -7.57 -14.58 -8.33
C GLU A 168 -6.40 -14.21 -9.24
N ILE A 169 -6.70 -13.74 -10.45
CA ILE A 169 -5.69 -13.46 -11.47
C ILE A 169 -5.07 -12.09 -11.22
N GLY A 170 -3.86 -12.07 -10.67
CA GLY A 170 -3.15 -10.84 -10.29
C GLY A 170 -2.46 -10.11 -11.44
N ARG A 171 -2.59 -10.56 -12.70
CA ARG A 171 -1.84 -10.00 -13.85
C ARG A 171 -2.02 -8.49 -14.01
N THR A 172 -3.24 -7.99 -13.90
CA THR A 172 -3.54 -6.55 -13.99
C THR A 172 -2.86 -5.74 -12.88
N ARG A 173 -2.64 -6.35 -11.71
CA ARG A 173 -1.91 -5.74 -10.59
C ARG A 173 -0.41 -5.71 -10.85
N ASP A 174 0.14 -6.79 -11.42
CA ASP A 174 1.54 -6.82 -11.89
C ASP A 174 1.79 -5.73 -12.94
N GLU A 175 0.87 -5.58 -13.90
CA GLU A 175 0.93 -4.55 -14.94
C GLU A 175 0.82 -3.14 -14.35
N ALA A 176 -0.09 -2.92 -13.41
CA ALA A 176 -0.24 -1.63 -12.72
C ALA A 176 1.01 -1.27 -11.91
N TRP A 177 1.55 -2.21 -11.14
CA TRP A 177 2.78 -2.01 -10.37
C TRP A 177 3.98 -1.74 -11.30
N ALA A 178 4.12 -2.51 -12.37
CA ALA A 178 5.18 -2.30 -13.36
C ALA A 178 5.07 -0.93 -14.04
N ALA A 179 3.85 -0.47 -14.36
CA ALA A 179 3.63 0.86 -14.92
C ALA A 179 4.01 1.96 -13.92
N ALA A 180 3.60 1.85 -12.65
CA ALA A 180 3.95 2.82 -11.62
C ALA A 180 5.47 2.88 -11.38
N THR A 181 6.11 1.73 -11.18
CA THR A 181 7.57 1.65 -10.98
C THR A 181 8.36 2.08 -12.21
N GLY A 182 7.83 1.89 -13.42
CA GLY A 182 8.44 2.36 -14.67
C GLY A 182 8.55 3.89 -14.79
N THR A 183 7.77 4.64 -14.01
CA THR A 183 7.88 6.11 -13.97
C THR A 183 9.07 6.62 -13.16
N LEU A 184 9.70 5.77 -12.35
CA LEU A 184 10.82 6.10 -11.49
C LEU A 184 12.14 5.91 -12.25
N GLU A 185 12.92 6.98 -12.45
CA GLU A 185 14.25 6.89 -13.07
C GLU A 185 15.30 6.39 -12.07
N ARG A 186 15.26 6.91 -10.84
CA ARG A 186 16.14 6.52 -9.74
C ARG A 186 15.45 6.69 -8.39
N GLY A 187 15.63 5.73 -7.51
CA GLY A 187 15.13 5.75 -6.14
C GLY A 187 14.49 4.43 -5.74
N LEU A 188 13.46 4.50 -4.91
CA LEU A 188 12.81 3.31 -4.36
C LEU A 188 11.32 3.36 -4.63
N ALA A 189 10.74 2.23 -5.08
CA ALA A 189 9.31 2.05 -5.12
C ALA A 189 8.89 1.04 -4.04
N VAL A 190 7.85 1.35 -3.28
CA VAL A 190 7.32 0.49 -2.23
C VAL A 190 5.81 0.31 -2.38
N ALA A 191 5.35 -0.94 -2.41
CA ALA A 191 3.94 -1.29 -2.25
C ALA A 191 3.72 -1.96 -0.88
N VAL A 192 2.65 -1.57 -0.19
CA VAL A 192 2.27 -2.12 1.11
C VAL A 192 0.82 -2.58 1.05
N ASP A 193 0.56 -3.87 1.21
CA ASP A 193 -0.78 -4.41 1.00
C ASP A 193 -1.05 -5.67 1.84
N TYR A 194 -2.33 -5.99 2.02
CA TYR A 194 -2.72 -7.32 2.47
C TYR A 194 -2.30 -8.34 1.41
N ALA A 195 -1.41 -9.25 1.75
CA ALA A 195 -0.71 -10.05 0.75
C ALA A 195 -0.55 -11.52 1.14
N HIS A 196 -0.30 -12.35 0.13
CA HIS A 196 0.14 -13.73 0.28
C HIS A 196 1.23 -14.05 -0.74
N THR A 197 2.01 -15.10 -0.46
CA THR A 197 3.00 -15.65 -1.41
C THR A 197 2.45 -16.91 -2.06
N ARG A 198 3.12 -17.40 -3.11
CA ARG A 198 2.80 -18.65 -3.82
C ARG A 198 2.58 -19.85 -2.91
N ASP A 199 3.34 -19.97 -1.82
CA ASP A 199 3.24 -21.11 -0.90
C ASP A 199 2.11 -20.95 0.14
N ALA A 200 1.53 -19.75 0.26
CA ALA A 200 0.50 -19.39 1.23
C ALA A 200 -0.81 -18.91 0.57
N ARG A 201 -1.04 -19.24 -0.70
CA ARG A 201 -2.22 -18.79 -1.44
C ARG A 201 -3.52 -19.31 -0.82
N PRO A 202 -4.51 -18.45 -0.56
CA PRO A 202 -5.79 -18.87 -0.04
C PRO A 202 -6.53 -19.75 -1.06
N PRO A 203 -6.93 -20.99 -0.70
CA PRO A 203 -7.49 -21.96 -1.65
C PRO A 203 -8.84 -21.53 -2.27
N TYR A 204 -9.51 -20.56 -1.68
CA TYR A 204 -10.80 -20.04 -2.14
C TYR A 204 -10.74 -18.57 -2.59
N GLY A 205 -9.52 -18.00 -2.69
CA GLY A 205 -9.34 -16.57 -2.85
C GLY A 205 -9.67 -15.77 -1.58
N THR A 206 -9.65 -14.45 -1.72
CA THR A 206 -9.82 -13.44 -0.67
C THR A 206 -10.77 -12.31 -1.07
N LEU A 207 -11.27 -12.31 -2.31
CA LEU A 207 -12.17 -11.30 -2.85
C LEU A 207 -13.38 -11.14 -1.93
N THR A 208 -13.53 -9.95 -1.39
CA THR A 208 -14.58 -9.64 -0.43
C THR A 208 -15.11 -8.23 -0.67
N GLY A 209 -16.32 -7.97 -0.17
CA GLY A 209 -16.92 -6.66 -0.13
C GLY A 209 -16.92 -6.12 1.30
N PHE A 210 -16.85 -4.81 1.47
CA PHE A 210 -16.95 -4.17 2.78
C PHE A 210 -17.90 -2.97 2.76
N ARG A 211 -18.77 -2.91 3.76
CA ARG A 211 -19.74 -1.82 3.91
C ARG A 211 -19.96 -1.52 5.38
N GLY A 212 -19.64 -0.28 5.79
CA GLY A 212 -19.75 0.11 7.20
C GLY A 212 -18.82 -0.68 8.12
N GLY A 213 -17.61 -1.00 7.65
CA GLY A 213 -16.61 -1.77 8.42
C GLY A 213 -16.96 -3.26 8.61
N ARG A 214 -17.89 -3.80 7.83
CA ARG A 214 -18.30 -5.20 7.88
C ARG A 214 -18.14 -5.86 6.52
N GLU A 215 -17.68 -7.10 6.54
CA GLU A 215 -17.65 -7.96 5.35
C GLU A 215 -19.07 -8.20 4.83
N VAL A 216 -19.21 -8.10 3.51
CA VAL A 216 -20.43 -8.36 2.75
C VAL A 216 -20.06 -9.06 1.45
N PRO A 217 -20.99 -9.78 0.80
CA PRO A 217 -20.73 -10.30 -0.54
C PRO A 217 -20.34 -9.16 -1.50
N PRO A 218 -19.26 -9.32 -2.30
CA PRO A 218 -18.84 -8.30 -3.25
C PRO A 218 -19.87 -8.15 -4.38
N VAL A 219 -20.29 -6.92 -4.66
CA VAL A 219 -21.28 -6.60 -5.70
C VAL A 219 -20.81 -5.45 -6.60
N PRO A 220 -21.05 -5.50 -7.92
CA PRO A 220 -20.58 -4.48 -8.86
C PRO A 220 -21.57 -3.30 -8.99
N ASP A 221 -21.99 -2.73 -7.85
CA ASP A 221 -22.97 -1.63 -7.81
C ASP A 221 -22.48 -0.37 -7.07
N GLY A 222 -21.26 -0.40 -6.56
CA GLY A 222 -20.64 0.71 -5.81
C GLY A 222 -21.13 0.86 -4.37
N SER A 223 -22.00 -0.02 -3.88
CA SER A 223 -22.53 0.05 -2.51
C SER A 223 -21.53 -0.42 -1.44
N CYS A 224 -20.51 -1.19 -1.82
CA CYS A 224 -19.43 -1.65 -0.97
C CYS A 224 -18.07 -1.38 -1.62
N ASP A 225 -17.05 -1.24 -0.80
CA ASP A 225 -15.67 -1.41 -1.22
C ASP A 225 -15.45 -2.88 -1.60
N VAL A 226 -14.65 -3.15 -2.63
CA VAL A 226 -14.37 -4.51 -3.10
C VAL A 226 -12.87 -4.66 -3.23
N THR A 227 -12.29 -5.55 -2.43
CA THR A 227 -10.85 -5.77 -2.33
C THR A 227 -10.54 -7.26 -2.40
N ALA A 228 -9.29 -7.59 -2.73
CA ALA A 228 -8.72 -8.93 -2.61
C ALA A 228 -7.24 -8.81 -2.24
N HIS A 229 -6.74 -9.69 -1.38
CA HIS A 229 -5.32 -9.76 -1.03
C HIS A 229 -4.46 -9.91 -2.30
N VAL A 230 -3.23 -9.42 -2.21
CA VAL A 230 -2.30 -9.30 -3.33
C VAL A 230 -1.37 -10.51 -3.36
N ALA A 231 -1.25 -11.14 -4.53
CA ALA A 231 -0.16 -12.06 -4.84
C ALA A 231 1.16 -11.28 -4.99
N LEU A 232 1.65 -10.72 -3.89
CA LEU A 232 2.70 -9.69 -3.92
C LEU A 232 4.03 -10.19 -4.51
N ASP A 233 4.23 -11.51 -4.47
CA ASP A 233 5.36 -12.17 -5.10
C ASP A 233 5.32 -12.18 -6.63
N SER A 234 4.14 -12.09 -7.26
CA SER A 234 4.03 -11.94 -8.71
C SER A 234 4.40 -10.53 -9.18
N CYS A 235 4.14 -9.52 -8.35
CA CYS A 235 4.50 -8.13 -8.64
C CYS A 235 6.01 -7.86 -8.49
N ALA A 236 6.76 -8.75 -7.84
CA ALA A 236 8.16 -8.53 -7.53
C ALA A 236 9.05 -8.54 -8.80
N GLY A 237 9.69 -7.40 -9.09
CA GLY A 237 10.67 -7.29 -10.16
C GLY A 237 12.09 -7.75 -9.73
N PRO A 238 13.06 -7.70 -10.66
CA PRO A 238 14.45 -8.03 -10.35
C PRO A 238 14.99 -7.17 -9.21
N GLY A 239 15.63 -7.81 -8.23
CA GLY A 239 16.22 -7.12 -7.08
C GLY A 239 15.22 -6.64 -6.02
N ALA A 240 13.92 -6.93 -6.20
CA ALA A 240 12.91 -6.65 -5.19
C ALA A 240 13.17 -7.41 -3.88
N VAL A 241 12.76 -6.81 -2.77
CA VAL A 241 12.76 -7.41 -1.44
C VAL A 241 11.32 -7.46 -0.94
N LEU A 242 10.89 -8.64 -0.48
CA LEU A 242 9.62 -8.82 0.20
C LEU A 242 9.87 -8.88 1.71
N LEU A 243 9.11 -8.08 2.46
CA LEU A 243 9.15 -8.03 3.91
C LEU A 243 7.72 -8.08 4.45
N THR A 244 7.59 -8.34 5.74
CA THR A 244 6.39 -7.95 6.48
C THR A 244 6.46 -6.46 6.87
N GLN A 245 5.32 -5.82 7.07
CA GLN A 245 5.24 -4.46 7.59
C GLN A 245 5.96 -4.35 8.93
N ARG A 246 5.81 -5.34 9.79
CA ARG A 246 6.57 -5.41 11.04
C ARG A 246 8.07 -5.30 10.81
N GLU A 247 8.63 -6.07 9.88
CA GLU A 247 10.07 -6.06 9.58
C GLU A 247 10.52 -4.72 9.01
N ALA A 248 9.77 -4.19 8.04
CA ALA A 248 10.04 -2.90 7.44
C ALA A 248 9.99 -1.76 8.47
N LEU A 249 8.93 -1.69 9.27
CA LEU A 249 8.78 -0.66 10.31
C LEU A 249 9.84 -0.81 11.41
N THR A 250 10.22 -2.04 11.78
CA THR A 250 11.33 -2.28 12.71
C THR A 250 12.66 -1.79 12.14
N ALA A 251 12.94 -2.05 10.86
CA ALA A 251 14.13 -1.54 10.17
C ALA A 251 14.11 0.00 10.07
N LEU A 252 12.92 0.59 10.02
CA LEU A 252 12.70 2.04 10.12
C LEU A 252 12.63 2.50 11.59
N GLY A 253 13.02 1.70 12.59
CA GLY A 253 13.11 2.14 13.99
C GLY A 253 11.77 2.35 14.72
N VAL A 254 10.65 1.84 14.19
CA VAL A 254 9.39 1.74 14.94
C VAL A 254 9.49 0.58 15.91
N SER A 255 9.32 0.86 17.20
CA SER A 255 9.44 -0.16 18.26
C SER A 255 8.32 -0.01 19.28
N GLY A 256 7.62 -1.11 19.55
CA GLY A 256 6.62 -1.23 20.62
C GLY A 256 7.24 -1.50 22.00
N ALA A 257 8.56 -1.34 22.16
CA ALA A 257 9.22 -1.53 23.45
C ALA A 257 8.70 -0.52 24.48
N ARG A 258 8.36 -1.02 25.68
CA ARG A 258 7.89 -0.15 26.76
C ARG A 258 9.00 0.80 27.22
N PRO A 259 8.68 2.07 27.52
CA PRO A 259 9.65 2.99 28.09
C PRO A 259 10.16 2.49 29.45
N PRO A 260 11.41 2.82 29.85
CA PRO A 260 11.97 2.44 31.14
C PRO A 260 11.11 2.94 32.31
N LEU A 261 10.85 2.08 33.30
CA LEU A 261 9.99 2.43 34.44
C LEU A 261 10.53 3.61 35.26
N ALA A 262 11.86 3.80 35.31
CA ALA A 262 12.47 4.94 35.97
C ALA A 262 11.97 6.30 35.44
N LEU A 263 11.58 6.36 34.16
CA LEU A 263 11.00 7.56 33.55
C LEU A 263 9.62 7.87 34.16
N ALA A 264 8.85 6.88 34.61
CA ALA A 264 7.57 7.11 35.27
C ALA A 264 7.72 7.91 36.58
N SER A 265 8.86 7.78 37.26
CA SER A 265 9.17 8.54 38.48
C SER A 265 9.84 9.88 38.18
N ALA A 266 10.73 9.93 37.18
CA ALA A 266 11.51 11.13 36.87
C ALA A 266 10.74 12.15 36.02
N ASP A 267 9.96 11.67 35.05
CA ASP A 267 9.08 12.48 34.20
C ASP A 267 7.84 11.65 33.79
N PRO A 268 6.80 11.63 34.64
CA PRO A 268 5.59 10.86 34.40
C PRO A 268 4.90 11.21 33.07
N VAL A 269 4.96 12.48 32.64
CA VAL A 269 4.32 12.95 31.42
C VAL A 269 5.05 12.39 30.19
N ALA A 270 6.39 12.45 30.19
CA ALA A 270 7.19 11.82 29.15
C ALA A 270 6.99 10.30 29.10
N TYR A 271 6.87 9.64 30.27
CA TYR A 271 6.57 8.21 30.33
C TYR A 271 5.24 7.85 29.68
N VAL A 272 4.15 8.55 30.03
CA VAL A 272 2.83 8.29 29.44
C VAL A 272 2.82 8.52 27.93
N ARG A 273 3.47 9.59 27.45
CA ARG A 273 3.62 9.84 26.00
C ARG A 273 4.39 8.71 25.31
N ALA A 274 5.52 8.29 25.89
CA ALA A 274 6.32 7.20 25.34
C ALA A 274 5.57 5.86 25.37
N LEU A 275 4.77 5.62 26.40
CA LEU A 275 3.94 4.42 26.51
C LEU A 275 2.81 4.40 25.47
N SER A 276 2.17 5.56 25.22
CA SER A 276 1.19 5.70 24.13
C SER A 276 1.83 5.38 22.78
N GLY A 277 3.01 5.96 22.50
CA GLY A 277 3.75 5.66 21.27
C GLY A 277 4.14 4.19 21.15
N ALA A 278 4.50 3.52 22.25
CA ALA A 278 4.78 2.08 22.23
C ALA A 278 3.52 1.25 21.93
N GLY A 279 2.34 1.67 22.40
CA GLY A 279 1.06 1.03 22.07
C GLY A 279 0.71 1.16 20.59
N GLU A 280 0.84 2.36 20.04
CA GLU A 280 0.63 2.62 18.60
C GLU A 280 1.60 1.81 17.73
N ALA A 281 2.89 1.77 18.11
CA ALA A 281 3.89 0.95 17.43
C ALA A 281 3.56 -0.55 17.49
N ALA A 282 3.00 -1.02 18.62
CA ALA A 282 2.58 -2.40 18.77
C ALA A 282 1.41 -2.75 17.84
N GLU A 283 0.43 -1.84 17.66
CA GLU A 283 -0.66 -2.02 16.68
C GLU A 283 -0.12 -2.14 15.25
N LEU A 284 0.77 -1.23 14.85
CA LEU A 284 1.39 -1.23 13.50
C LEU A 284 2.25 -2.46 13.21
N THR A 285 2.76 -3.13 14.25
CA THR A 285 3.70 -4.26 14.14
C THR A 285 3.11 -5.59 14.62
N ASP A 286 1.80 -5.65 14.88
CA ASP A 286 1.11 -6.86 15.29
C ASP A 286 1.11 -7.90 14.15
N ARG A 287 1.57 -9.12 14.46
CA ARG A 287 1.66 -10.23 13.50
C ARG A 287 0.29 -10.77 13.08
N ALA A 288 -0.75 -10.51 13.87
CA ALA A 288 -2.13 -10.89 13.55
C ALA A 288 -2.93 -9.73 12.96
N GLY A 289 -2.33 -8.54 12.85
CA GLY A 289 -2.96 -7.33 12.36
C GLY A 289 -2.10 -6.63 11.31
N LEU A 290 -1.94 -5.32 11.44
CA LEU A 290 -1.24 -4.48 10.45
C LEU A 290 0.21 -4.90 10.19
N GLY A 291 0.89 -5.46 11.19
CA GLY A 291 2.26 -5.94 11.04
C GLY A 291 2.42 -7.11 10.07
N ALA A 292 1.33 -7.80 9.71
CA ALA A 292 1.32 -8.91 8.76
C ALA A 292 1.29 -8.47 7.28
N PHE A 293 1.08 -7.19 7.01
CA PHE A 293 0.99 -6.69 5.63
C PHE A 293 2.30 -6.96 4.89
N GLY A 294 2.22 -7.25 3.60
CA GLY A 294 3.39 -7.41 2.76
C GLY A 294 3.95 -6.05 2.35
N TRP A 295 5.27 -5.91 2.39
CA TRP A 295 6.01 -4.79 1.82
C TRP A 295 6.82 -5.31 0.63
N LEU A 296 6.50 -4.84 -0.56
CA LEU A 296 7.29 -5.06 -1.76
C LEU A 296 8.16 -3.83 -2.01
N VAL A 297 9.47 -4.01 -1.88
CA VAL A 297 10.45 -2.94 -2.03
C VAL A 297 11.26 -3.17 -3.31
N GLN A 298 11.07 -2.29 -4.29
CA GLN A 298 11.70 -2.36 -5.60
C GLN A 298 12.74 -1.23 -5.75
N PRO A 299 14.04 -1.52 -5.68
CA PRO A 299 15.07 -0.52 -5.97
C PRO A 299 15.13 -0.22 -7.47
N VAL A 300 15.35 1.04 -7.82
CA VAL A 300 15.56 1.51 -9.19
C VAL A 300 16.78 2.42 -9.22
N GLY A 301 17.90 1.97 -9.81
CA GLY A 301 19.13 2.79 -9.89
C GLY A 301 19.75 3.22 -8.55
N VAL A 302 19.42 2.51 -7.46
CA VAL A 302 19.95 2.66 -6.09
C VAL A 302 20.18 1.29 -5.46
N GLY A 303 20.85 1.23 -4.30
CA GLY A 303 21.02 0.00 -3.53
C GLY A 303 19.70 -0.60 -3.02
N PRO A 304 19.65 -1.90 -2.67
CA PRO A 304 18.46 -2.50 -2.09
C PRO A 304 18.22 -1.99 -0.66
N TRP A 305 16.95 -1.86 -0.29
CA TRP A 305 16.51 -1.58 1.08
C TRP A 305 15.69 -2.74 1.63
N PRO A 306 15.84 -3.12 2.92
CA PRO A 306 16.84 -2.63 3.87
C PRO A 306 18.27 -3.00 3.44
N PRO A 307 19.28 -2.20 3.80
CA PRO A 307 20.68 -2.52 3.49
C PRO A 307 21.02 -3.90 4.05
N ARG A 308 21.72 -4.73 3.28
CA ARG A 308 22.23 -6.01 3.80
C ARG A 308 23.21 -5.70 4.94
N GLY A 309 22.88 -6.19 6.14
CA GLY A 309 23.55 -5.93 7.41
C GLY A 309 24.94 -5.30 7.35
N GLY A 310 25.01 -3.99 7.60
CA GLY A 310 26.14 -3.44 8.33
C GLY A 310 25.95 -3.86 9.78
N GLN A 311 26.80 -4.76 10.27
CA GLN A 311 26.94 -4.94 11.71
C GLN A 311 27.15 -3.55 12.32
N HIS A 312 26.37 -3.23 13.35
CA HIS A 312 26.75 -2.17 14.28
C HIS A 312 28.17 -2.48 14.77
N THR A 313 29.14 -1.70 14.30
CA THR A 313 30.42 -1.47 14.97
C THR A 313 30.46 -0.03 15.40
#